data_AF-A0A399ZGH8-F1
#
_entry.id   AF-A0A399ZGH8-F1
#
_cell.length_a   1.000
_cell.length_b   1.000
_cell.length_c   1.000
_cell.angle_alpha   90.00
_cell.angle_beta   90.00
_cell.angle_gamma   90.00
#
_symmetry.space_group_name_H-M   'P 1'
#
loop_
_entity.id
_entity.type
_entity.pdbx_description
1 polymer ?
#
loop_
_entity_poly.entity_id
_entity_poly.type
_entity_poly.pdbx_seq_one_letter_code
_entity_poly.pdbx_strand_id
1 'polypeptide(L)' 'MLLNRLERISVDSLWAHRASGLRGSLLHMLEQFEEGNPPEPANIKSLMRSGFYILREAAREMR' A
#
# COMPACT_ATOMS: atom_id res chain seq x y z
N MET A 1 0.85 4.74 -9.63
CA MET A 1 -0.03 5.47 -8.69
C MET A 1 -0.43 4.51 -7.56
N LEU A 2 -0.60 5.00 -6.33
CA LEU A 2 -0.50 4.27 -5.02
C LEU A 2 0.78 3.45 -4.80
N LEU A 3 1.02 2.34 -5.50
CA LEU A 3 2.23 1.50 -5.33
C LEU A 3 3.53 2.32 -5.44
N ASN A 4 3.69 3.09 -6.52
CA ASN A 4 4.85 3.97 -6.71
C ASN A 4 4.97 5.07 -5.64
N ARG A 5 3.88 5.44 -4.95
CA ARG A 5 3.93 6.43 -3.87
C ARG A 5 4.40 5.79 -2.57
N LEU A 6 3.93 4.56 -2.29
CA LEU A 6 4.38 3.77 -1.14
C LEU A 6 5.86 3.42 -1.26
N GLU A 7 6.32 3.08 -2.47
CA GLU A 7 7.73 2.82 -2.78
C GLU A 7 8.66 4.03 -2.54
N ARG A 8 8.12 5.24 -2.65
CA ARG A 8 8.89 6.49 -2.48
C ARG A 8 8.91 7.02 -1.04
N ILE A 9 8.28 6.32 -0.10
CA ILE A 9 8.42 6.63 1.32
C ILE A 9 9.90 6.41 1.69
N SER A 10 10.53 7.43 2.28
CA SER A 10 11.93 7.36 2.70
C SER A 10 12.15 6.17 3.63
N VAL A 11 13.31 5.53 3.54
CA VAL A 11 13.73 4.46 4.45
C VAL A 11 13.80 4.94 5.91
N ASP A 12 13.99 6.24 6.11
CA ASP A 12 14.04 6.88 7.43
C ASP A 12 12.66 7.23 8.01
N SER A 13 11.57 7.08 7.23
CA SER A 13 10.22 7.30 7.74
C SER A 13 9.81 6.18 8.69
N LEU A 14 9.09 6.53 9.77
CA LEU A 14 8.53 5.53 10.69
C LEU A 14 7.50 4.62 9.99
N TRP A 15 7.00 5.03 8.83
CA TRP A 15 6.04 4.27 8.03
C TRP A 15 6.69 3.37 6.98
N ALA A 16 8.02 3.38 6.80
CA ALA A 16 8.71 2.65 5.74
C ALA A 16 8.41 1.14 5.77
N HIS A 17 8.49 0.52 6.95
CA HIS A 17 8.22 -0.91 7.10
C HIS A 17 6.77 -1.27 6.75
N ARG A 18 5.80 -0.47 7.23
CA ARG A 18 4.38 -0.68 6.95
C ARG A 18 4.06 -0.47 5.47
N ALA A 19 4.69 0.53 4.84
CA ALA A 19 4.56 0.78 3.42
C ALA A 19 5.07 -0.40 2.58
N SER A 20 6.22 -0.97 2.93
CA SER A 20 6.79 -2.14 2.27
C SER A 20 5.86 -3.37 2.37
N GLY A 21 5.39 -3.69 3.58
CA GLY A 21 4.45 -4.81 3.78
C GLY A 21 3.15 -4.62 2.99
N LEU A 22 2.57 -3.42 3.04
CA LEU A 22 1.35 -3.12 2.29
C LEU A 22 1.56 -3.18 0.78
N ARG A 23 2.71 -2.71 0.27
CA ARG A 23 3.07 -2.81 -1.15
C ARG A 23 3.11 -4.28 -1.58
N GLY A 24 3.69 -5.17 -0.77
CA GLY A 24 3.65 -6.61 -1.00
C GLY A 24 2.23 -7.17 -1.08
N SER A 25 1.36 -6.81 -0.13
CA SER A 25 -0.05 -7.26 -0.16
C SER A 25 -0.83 -6.76 -1.37
N LEU A 26 -0.56 -5.52 -1.81
CA LEU A 26 -1.19 -4.95 -3.00
C LEU A 26 -0.68 -5.59 -4.30
N LEU A 27 0.60 -5.98 -4.36
CA LEU A 27 1.15 -6.73 -5.49
C LEU A 27 0.54 -8.13 -5.56
N HIS A 28 0.46 -8.83 -4.43
CA HIS A 28 -0.16 -10.15 -4.39
C HIS A 28 -1.63 -10.13 -4.81
N MET A 29 -2.36 -9.08 -4.44
CA MET A 29 -3.73 -8.86 -4.91
C MET A 29 -3.80 -8.70 -6.44
N LEU A 30 -2.84 -8.01 -7.06
CA LEU A 30 -2.79 -7.88 -8.51
C LEU A 30 -2.52 -9.23 -9.18
N GLU A 31 -1.62 -10.04 -8.63
CA GLU A 31 -1.35 -11.41 -9.09
C GLU A 31 -2.65 -12.25 -9.07
N GLN A 32 -3.42 -12.19 -7.99
CA GLN A 32 -4.71 -12.88 -7.88
C GLN A 32 -5.71 -12.44 -8.95
N PHE A 33 -5.75 -11.15 -9.28
CA PHE A 33 -6.56 -10.63 -10.39
C PHE A 33 -6.11 -11.20 -11.75
N GLU A 34 -4.81 -11.27 -11.99
CA GLU A 34 -4.22 -11.79 -13.23
C GLU A 34 -4.44 -13.30 -13.39
N GLU A 35 -4.47 -14.04 -12.28
CA GLU A 35 -4.77 -15.48 -12.23
C GLU A 35 -6.27 -15.80 -12.40
N GLY A 36 -7.14 -14.79 -12.48
CA GLY A 36 -8.59 -14.98 -12.59
C GLY A 36 -9.27 -15.35 -11.26
N ASN A 37 -8.60 -15.12 -10.13
CA ASN A 37 -9.12 -15.33 -8.77
C ASN A 37 -9.19 -13.98 -8.01
N PRO A 38 -10.01 -13.02 -8.46
CA PRO A 38 -10.02 -11.69 -7.88
C PRO A 38 -10.42 -11.74 -6.40
N PRO A 39 -9.67 -11.10 -5.50
CA PRO A 39 -10.03 -11.08 -4.08
C PRO A 39 -11.32 -10.28 -3.84
N GLU A 40 -11.97 -10.61 -2.72
CA GLU A 40 -13.22 -9.95 -2.30
C GLU A 40 -13.11 -8.41 -2.32
N PRO A 41 -14.11 -7.69 -2.88
CA PRO A 41 -14.06 -6.23 -2.98
C PRO A 41 -13.82 -5.51 -1.65
N ALA A 42 -14.23 -6.10 -0.53
CA ALA A 42 -13.98 -5.57 0.81
C ALA A 42 -12.48 -5.56 1.16
N ASN A 43 -11.73 -6.59 0.77
CA ASN A 43 -10.29 -6.71 0.99
C ASN A 43 -9.53 -5.64 0.19
N ILE A 44 -9.93 -5.43 -1.07
CA ILE A 44 -9.39 -4.37 -1.94
C ILE A 44 -9.59 -3.00 -1.28
N LYS A 45 -10.81 -2.68 -0.87
CA LYS A 45 -11.12 -1.41 -0.20
C LYS A 45 -10.32 -1.23 1.09
N SER A 46 -10.12 -2.30 1.86
CA SER A 46 -9.33 -2.26 3.09
C SER A 46 -7.87 -1.89 2.80
N LEU A 47 -7.22 -2.60 1.87
CA LEU A 47 -5.82 -2.37 1.53
C LEU A 47 -5.59 -0.99 0.89
N MET A 48 -6.52 -0.53 0.04
CA MET A 48 -6.49 0.83 -0.52
C MET A 48 -6.56 1.90 0.58
N ARG A 49 -7.46 1.76 1.55
CA ARG A 49 -7.58 2.70 2.68
C ARG A 49 -6.31 2.74 3.52
N SER A 50 -5.74 1.57 3.83
CA SER A 50 -4.46 1.47 4.53
C SER A 50 -3.34 2.19 3.77
N GLY A 51 -3.32 2.09 2.44
CA GLY A 51 -2.32 2.75 1.60
C GLY A 51 -2.42 4.27 1.66
N PHE A 52 -3.62 4.82 1.50
CA PHE A 52 -3.84 6.25 1.63
C PHE A 52 -3.56 6.77 3.04
N TYR A 53 -3.89 5.97 4.07
CA TYR A 53 -3.57 6.31 5.46
C TYR A 53 -2.05 6.44 5.66
N ILE A 54 -1.28 5.43 5.25
CA ILE A 54 0.19 5.43 5.35
C ILE A 54 0.79 6.64 4.62
N LEU A 55 0.35 6.91 3.38
CA LEU A 55 0.84 8.05 2.62
C LEU A 55 0.55 9.39 3.33
N ARG A 56 -0.62 9.52 3.96
CA ARG A 56 -1.00 10.72 4.68
C ARG A 56 -0.13 10.92 5.92
N GLU A 57 0.11 9.88 6.70
CA GLU A 57 0.93 9.99 7.90
C GLU A 57 2.41 10.21 7.56
N ALA A 58 2.95 9.52 6.55
CA ALA A 58 4.31 9.78 6.06
C ALA A 58 4.48 11.22 5.55
N ALA A 59 3.49 11.79 4.86
CA ALA A 59 3.52 13.19 4.43
C ALA A 59 3.45 14.19 5.59
N ARG A 60 2.87 13.80 6.75
CA ARG A 60 2.84 14.64 7.95
C ARG A 60 4.18 14.66 8.68
N GLU A 61 4.97 13.59 8.61
CA GLU A 61 6.33 13.55 9.19
C GLU A 61 7.29 14.54 8.52
N MET A 62 7.03 14.89 7.25
CA MET A 62 7.87 15.80 6.47
C MET A 62 7.58 17.29 6.72
N ARG A 63 6.56 17.63 7.50
CA ARG A 63 6.20 19.01 7.85
C ARG A 63 6.86 19.42 9.16
#